data_AF-A0A7K4IA04-F1
#
_entry.id   AF-A0A7K4IA04-F1
#
_cell.length_a   1.000
_cell.length_b   1.000
_cell.length_c   1.000
_cell.angle_alpha   90.00
_cell.angle_beta   90.00
_cell.angle_gamma   90.00
#
_symmetry.space_group_name_H-M   'P 1'
#
loop_
_entity.id
_entity.type
_entity.pdbx_description
1 polymer ?
#
loop_
_entity_poly.entity_id
_entity_poly.type
_entity_poly.pdbx_seq_one_letter_code
_entity_poly.pdbx_strand_id
1 'polypeptide(L)'
;MSESQNFFKQILLEAVDEGLLTRGESGRKAVYFHLQNLYALKREDIANKPEVFVEGLRKIFGVGATVIEKATMKSLCQKLGIEYEEKIVTFWHI
;
A
#
# COMPACT_ATOMS: atom_id res chain seq x y z
N MET A 1 -14.64 1.41 18.57
CA MET A 1 -14.31 1.87 17.20
C MET A 1 -15.60 2.02 16.43
N SER A 2 -15.77 3.06 15.62
CA SER A 2 -17.01 3.27 14.85
C SER A 2 -17.06 2.39 13.60
N GLU A 3 -18.26 2.12 13.08
CA GLU A 3 -18.47 1.33 11.86
C GLU A 3 -17.70 1.90 10.66
N SER A 4 -17.69 3.23 10.50
CA SER A 4 -16.96 3.91 9.43
C SER A 4 -15.46 3.67 9.49
N GLN A 5 -14.87 3.57 10.69
CA GLN A 5 -13.44 3.25 10.84
C GLN A 5 -13.15 1.83 10.39
N ASN A 6 -13.99 0.86 10.74
CA ASN A 6 -13.82 -0.53 10.30
C ASN A 6 -13.97 -0.66 8.79
N PHE A 7 -14.95 0.01 8.21
CA PHE A 7 -15.17 0.06 6.77
C PHE A 7 -13.96 0.63 6.02
N PHE A 8 -13.42 1.77 6.49
CA PHE A 8 -12.21 2.35 5.89
C PHE A 8 -11.01 1.42 5.99
N LYS A 9 -10.80 0.77 7.15
CA LYS A 9 -9.72 -0.21 7.32
C LYS A 9 -9.85 -1.37 6.34
N GLN A 10 -11.06 -1.91 6.15
CA GLN A 10 -11.30 -2.97 5.19
C GLN A 10 -10.95 -2.53 3.76
N ILE A 11 -11.44 -1.37 3.34
CA ILE A 11 -11.14 -0.81 2.01
C ILE A 11 -9.64 -0.63 1.81
N LEU A 12 -8.93 -0.10 2.80
CA LEU A 12 -7.49 0.08 2.74
C LEU A 12 -6.75 -1.25 2.57
N LEU A 13 -7.14 -2.28 3.32
CA LEU A 13 -6.52 -3.60 3.21
C LEU A 13 -6.77 -4.26 1.85
N GLU A 14 -7.97 -4.10 1.29
CA GLU A 14 -8.27 -4.56 -0.08
C GLU A 14 -7.43 -3.81 -1.13
N ALA A 15 -7.28 -2.50 -0.97
CA ALA A 15 -6.46 -1.70 -1.87
C ALA A 15 -4.98 -2.09 -1.83
N VAL A 16 -4.46 -2.44 -0.65
CA VAL A 16 -3.11 -2.98 -0.48
C VAL A 16 -2.96 -4.31 -1.19
N ASP A 17 -3.93 -5.23 -1.05
CA ASP A 17 -3.91 -6.50 -1.76
C ASP A 17 -3.86 -6.29 -3.28
N GLU A 18 -4.71 -5.43 -3.81
CA GLU A 18 -4.77 -5.11 -5.24
C GLU A 18 -3.47 -4.45 -5.73
N GLY A 19 -2.90 -3.54 -4.94
CA GLY A 19 -1.61 -2.92 -5.23
C GLY A 19 -0.48 -3.94 -5.33
N LEU A 20 -0.46 -4.95 -4.45
CA LEU A 20 0.51 -6.04 -4.45
C LEU A 20 0.26 -7.07 -5.56
N LEU A 21 -1.01 -7.31 -5.93
CA LEU A 21 -1.39 -8.20 -7.03
C LEU A 21 -0.88 -7.75 -8.40
N THR A 22 -0.46 -6.48 -8.55
CA THR A 22 0.22 -6.00 -9.77
C THR A 22 1.49 -6.79 -10.11
N ARG A 23 2.09 -7.48 -9.12
CA ARG A 23 3.24 -8.38 -9.29
C ARG A 23 2.86 -9.87 -9.33
N GLY A 24 1.57 -10.18 -9.35
CA GLY A 24 1.03 -11.53 -9.28
C GLY A 24 0.92 -12.08 -7.84
N GLU A 25 0.22 -13.21 -7.71
CA GLU A 25 -0.10 -13.82 -6.42
C GLU A 25 1.14 -14.22 -5.61
N SER A 26 2.17 -14.74 -6.28
CA SER A 26 3.44 -15.10 -5.65
C SER A 26 4.17 -13.87 -5.09
N GLY A 27 4.17 -12.76 -5.84
CA GLY A 27 4.73 -11.49 -5.42
C GLY A 27 4.05 -10.95 -4.17
N ARG A 28 2.71 -10.95 -4.14
CA ARG A 28 1.94 -10.54 -2.95
C ARG A 28 2.30 -11.36 -1.71
N LYS A 29 2.32 -12.69 -1.83
CA LYS A 29 2.68 -13.58 -0.72
C LYS A 29 4.10 -13.35 -0.23
N ALA A 30 5.06 -13.16 -1.14
CA ALA A 30 6.45 -12.88 -0.80
C ALA A 30 6.57 -11.56 -0.03
N VAL A 31 5.87 -10.50 -0.47
CA VAL A 31 5.87 -9.22 0.25
C VAL A 31 5.32 -9.37 1.65
N TYR A 32 4.16 -10.01 1.84
CA TYR A 32 3.62 -10.24 3.18
C TYR A 32 4.54 -11.08 4.05
N PHE A 33 5.19 -12.10 3.50
CA PHE A 33 6.20 -12.89 4.21
C PHE A 33 7.37 -12.03 4.69
N HIS A 34 7.91 -11.15 3.84
CA HIS A 34 9.00 -10.25 4.22
C HIS A 34 8.57 -9.19 5.24
N LEU A 35 7.38 -8.61 5.10
CA LEU A 35 6.84 -7.66 6.09
C LEU A 35 6.66 -8.30 7.47
N GLN A 36 6.15 -9.52 7.51
CA GLN A 36 6.01 -10.28 8.75
C GLN A 36 7.38 -10.56 9.38
N ASN A 37 8.36 -10.99 8.60
CA ASN A 37 9.66 -11.41 9.14
C ASN A 37 10.57 -10.24 9.53
N LEU A 38 10.49 -9.11 8.81
CA LEU A 38 11.37 -7.95 9.04
C LEU A 38 10.75 -6.94 10.01
N TYR A 39 9.42 -6.82 10.06
CA TYR A 39 8.72 -5.78 10.81
C TYR A 39 7.63 -6.31 11.75
N ALA A 40 7.44 -7.63 11.83
CA ALA A 40 6.32 -8.25 12.56
C ALA A 40 4.95 -7.68 12.13
N LEU A 41 4.84 -7.24 10.87
CA LEU A 41 3.66 -6.59 10.32
C LEU A 41 2.82 -7.59 9.52
N LYS A 42 1.65 -7.96 10.04
CA LYS A 42 0.66 -8.74 9.30
C LYS A 42 -0.20 -7.86 8.42
N ARG A 43 -0.93 -8.46 7.48
CA ARG A 43 -1.86 -7.75 6.60
C ARG A 43 -2.85 -6.91 7.41
N GLU A 44 -3.49 -7.49 8.41
CA GLU A 44 -4.47 -6.84 9.29
C GLU A 44 -3.91 -5.67 10.10
N ASP A 45 -2.60 -5.63 10.33
CA ASP A 45 -1.93 -4.54 11.06
C ASP A 45 -1.71 -3.30 10.18
N ILE A 46 -1.66 -3.46 8.86
CA ILE A 46 -1.29 -2.40 7.90
C ILE A 46 -2.23 -1.19 8.04
N ALA A 47 -3.52 -1.42 8.23
CA ALA A 47 -4.47 -0.33 8.35
C ALA A 47 -4.30 0.50 9.64
N ASN A 48 -3.55 -0.02 10.63
CA ASN A 48 -3.18 0.70 11.85
C ASN A 48 -1.76 1.26 11.80
N LYS A 49 -0.92 0.74 10.91
CA LYS A 49 0.52 1.06 10.78
C LYS A 49 0.94 1.23 9.31
N PRO A 50 0.27 2.09 8.53
CA PRO A 50 0.54 2.24 7.09
C PRO A 50 1.97 2.72 6.80
N GLU A 51 2.57 3.48 7.71
CA GLU A 51 3.97 3.94 7.63
C GLU A 51 4.97 2.77 7.64
N VAL A 52 4.73 1.74 8.45
CA VAL A 52 5.58 0.54 8.51
C VAL A 52 5.46 -0.27 7.22
N PHE A 53 4.25 -0.31 6.63
CA PHE A 53 4.05 -0.92 5.32
C PHE A 53 4.86 -0.21 4.23
N VAL A 54 4.79 1.13 4.16
CA VAL A 54 5.55 1.94 3.20
C VAL A 54 7.06 1.76 3.37
N GLU A 55 7.55 1.80 4.61
CA GLU A 55 8.96 1.54 4.91
C GLU A 55 9.38 0.12 4.49
N GLY A 56 8.55 -0.88 4.78
CA GLY A 56 8.78 -2.25 4.38
C GLY A 56 8.86 -2.44 2.86
N LEU A 57 7.95 -1.81 2.10
CA LEU A 57 8.02 -1.81 0.65
C LEU A 57 9.31 -1.19 0.14
N ARG A 58 9.73 -0.05 0.69
CA ARG A 58 10.99 0.63 0.32
C ARG A 58 12.21 -0.21 0.65
N LYS A 59 12.18 -0.96 1.76
CA LYS A 59 13.26 -1.88 2.12
C LYS A 59 13.37 -3.04 1.12
N ILE A 60 12.25 -3.57 0.64
CA ILE A 60 12.21 -4.72 -0.28
C ILE A 60 12.53 -4.29 -1.72
N PHE A 61 11.95 -3.17 -2.18
CA PHE A 61 11.96 -2.77 -3.60
C PHE A 61 12.74 -1.49 -3.90
N GLY A 62 13.26 -0.79 -2.89
CA GLY A 62 13.88 0.52 -3.07
C GLY A 62 12.93 1.50 -3.74
N VAL A 63 13.42 2.20 -4.77
CA VAL A 63 12.62 3.14 -5.60
C VAL A 63 11.41 2.45 -6.26
N GLY A 64 11.50 1.15 -6.53
CA GLY A 64 10.41 0.36 -7.11
C GLY A 64 9.17 0.25 -6.23
N ALA A 65 9.28 0.55 -4.93
CA ALA A 65 8.15 0.62 -4.00
C ALA A 65 7.08 1.61 -4.47
N THR A 66 7.50 2.71 -5.12
CA THR A 66 6.59 3.75 -5.63
C THR A 66 5.53 3.22 -6.59
N VAL A 67 5.83 2.15 -7.35
CA VAL A 67 4.85 1.52 -8.24
C VAL A 67 3.71 0.87 -7.45
N ILE A 68 4.05 0.20 -6.34
CA ILE A 68 3.09 -0.47 -5.46
C ILE A 68 2.31 0.56 -4.64
N GLU A 69 2.99 1.59 -4.12
CA GLU A 69 2.36 2.71 -3.41
C GLU A 69 1.31 3.40 -4.28
N LYS A 70 1.65 3.71 -5.55
CA LYS A 70 0.71 4.31 -6.52
C LYS A 70 -0.45 3.39 -6.87
N ALA A 71 -0.18 2.10 -7.12
CA ALA A 71 -1.23 1.13 -7.42
C ALA A 71 -2.23 0.98 -6.25
N THR A 72 -1.70 0.93 -5.02
CA THR A 72 -2.49 0.90 -3.78
C THR A 72 -3.34 2.16 -3.64
N MET A 73 -2.74 3.34 -3.83
CA MET A 73 -3.47 4.62 -3.71
C MET A 73 -4.56 4.76 -4.77
N LYS A 74 -4.27 4.37 -6.02
CA LYS A 74 -5.25 4.37 -7.10
C LYS A 74 -6.44 3.47 -6.79
N SER A 75 -6.20 2.24 -6.31
CA SER A 75 -7.26 1.32 -5.89
C SER A 75 -8.08 1.90 -4.73
N LEU A 76 -7.41 2.49 -3.73
CA LEU A 76 -8.07 3.13 -2.58
C LEU A 76 -8.99 4.27 -3.01
N CYS A 77 -8.50 5.21 -3.83
CA CYS A 77 -9.29 6.32 -4.36
C CYS A 77 -10.50 5.82 -5.16
N GLN A 78 -10.32 4.81 -6.02
CA GLN A 78 -11.41 4.19 -6.78
C GLN A 78 -12.48 3.60 -5.88
N LYS A 79 -12.09 2.87 -4.82
CA LYS A 79 -13.03 2.27 -3.85
C LYS A 79 -13.76 3.32 -3.02
N LEU A 80 -13.15 4.48 -2.80
CA LEU A 80 -13.77 5.60 -2.07
C LEU A 80 -14.59 6.54 -2.99
N GLY A 81 -14.56 6.34 -4.31
CA GLY A 81 -15.21 7.23 -5.28
C GLY A 81 -14.56 8.62 -5.35
N ILE A 82 -13.26 8.72 -5.04
CA ILE A 82 -12.48 9.95 -5.06
C ILE A 82 -11.59 9.96 -6.29
N GLU A 83 -11.42 11.12 -6.93
CA GLU A 83 -10.48 11.29 -8.02
C GLU A 83 -9.03 11.15 -7.54
N TYR A 84 -8.25 10.30 -8.21
CA TYR A 84 -6.83 10.13 -7.90
C TYR A 84 -6.00 11.14 -8.70
N GLU A 85 -5.42 12.12 -8.00
CA GLU A 85 -4.46 13.04 -8.59
C GLU A 85 -3.02 12.60 -8.31
N GLU A 86 -2.28 12.29 -9.37
CA GLU A 86 -0.86 12.00 -9.27
C GLU A 86 -0.06 13.31 -9.21
N LYS A 87 0.55 13.60 -8.06
CA LYS A 87 1.51 14.71 -7.96
C LYS A 87 2.80 14.34 -8.69
N ILE A 88 2.94 14.84 -9.92
CA ILE A 88 4.21 14.81 -10.64
C ILE A 88 5.10 15.89 -10.02
N VAL A 89 6.06 15.49 -9.19
CA VAL A 89 7.08 16.43 -8.72
C VAL A 89 8.07 16.63 -9.87
N THR A 90 7.89 17.70 -10.65
CA THR A 90 8.86 18.09 -11.68
C THR A 90 10.07 18.73 -11.00
N PHE A 91 11.16 17.97 -10.88
CA PHE A 91 12.48 18.48 -10.50
C PHE A 91 13.16 19.17 -11.70
N TRP A 92 12.57 20.27 -12.17
CA TRP A 92 13.28 21.23 -12.99
C TRP A 92 13.26 22.53 -12.21
N HIS A 93 14.44 23.03 -11.80
CA HIS A 93 14.84 24.41 -11.46
C HIS A 93 16.05 24.41 -10.50
N ILE A 94 17.13 23.73 -10.90
CA ILE A 94 18.50 24.05 -10.49
C ILE A 94 19.41 23.86 -11.69
#